data_AF-A0AAV3HDG7-F1
#
_entry.id   AF-A0AAV3HDG7-F1
#
_cell.length_a   1.000
_cell.length_b   1.000
_cell.length_c   1.000
_cell.angle_alpha   90.00
_cell.angle_beta   90.00
_cell.angle_gamma   90.00
#
_symmetry.space_group_name_H-M   'P 1'
#
loop_
_entity.id
_entity.type
_entity.pdbx_description
1 polymer ?
#
loop_
_entity_poly.entity_id
_entity_poly.type
_entity_poly.pdbx_seq_one_letter_code
_entity_poly.pdbx_strand_id
1 'polypeptide(L)'
;MEALEQQYYSQCLQTLIESIELLLDEALETGENESTEFDVTTLLRMDSERRMKTLGESVKNTLLTPNEARKRENLPPLAGGDALYLQQQNYSLEALS
;
A
#
# COMPACT_ATOMS: atom_id res chain seq x y z
N MET A 1 -19.21 4.33 6.70
CA MET A 1 -18.35 4.63 7.86
C MET A 1 -16.96 5.01 7.35
N GLU A 2 -16.30 4.16 6.55
CA GLU A 2 -14.99 4.43 5.93
C GLU A 2 -14.86 5.75 5.16
N ALA A 3 -15.85 6.12 4.33
CA ALA A 3 -15.81 7.37 3.57
C ALA A 3 -15.83 8.62 4.48
N LEU A 4 -16.44 8.52 5.66
CA LEU A 4 -16.51 9.61 6.63
C LEU A 4 -15.17 9.77 7.38
N GLU A 5 -14.48 8.67 7.63
CA GLU A 5 -13.16 8.65 8.28
C GLU A 5 -12.07 9.16 7.32
N GLN A 6 -12.11 8.78 6.03
CA GLN A 6 -11.25 9.37 5.00
C GLN A 6 -11.50 10.86 4.83
N GLN A 7 -12.78 11.27 4.84
CA GLN A 7 -13.12 12.68 4.75
C GLN A 7 -12.64 13.45 5.98
N TYR A 8 -12.78 12.90 7.19
CA TYR A 8 -12.28 13.50 8.41
C TYR A 8 -10.75 13.62 8.41
N TYR A 9 -10.05 12.58 7.92
CA TYR A 9 -8.60 12.62 7.78
C TYR A 9 -8.15 13.72 6.80
N SER A 10 -8.70 13.72 5.58
CA SER A 10 -8.32 14.67 4.53
C SER A 10 -8.75 16.10 4.82
N GLN A 11 -9.90 16.32 5.46
CA GLN A 11 -10.44 17.67 5.71
C GLN A 11 -10.01 18.28 7.04
N CYS A 12 -9.60 17.48 8.03
CA CYS A 12 -9.29 17.99 9.38
C CYS A 12 -7.88 17.64 9.85
N LEU A 13 -7.47 16.38 9.73
CA LEU A 13 -6.18 15.93 10.26
C LEU A 13 -5.01 16.32 9.36
N GLN A 14 -5.17 16.26 8.03
CA GLN A 14 -4.10 16.55 7.08
C GLN A 14 -3.49 17.93 7.32
N THR A 15 -4.31 18.99 7.35
CA THR A 15 -3.82 20.36 7.57
C THR A 15 -3.12 20.53 8.92
N LEU A 16 -3.59 19.84 9.98
CA LEU A 16 -2.95 19.91 11.29
C LEU A 16 -1.58 19.20 11.28
N ILE A 17 -1.47 18.07 10.60
CA ILE A 17 -0.23 17.30 10.51
C ILE A 17 0.81 18.08 9.69
N GLU A 18 0.43 18.57 8.50
CA GLU A 18 1.30 19.40 7.64
C GLU A 18 1.79 20.66 8.38
N SER A 19 0.92 21.27 9.22
CA SER A 19 1.31 22.43 10.03
C SER A 19 2.33 22.07 11.11
N ILE A 20 2.25 20.88 11.70
CA ILE A 20 3.22 20.42 12.71
C ILE A 20 4.55 20.05 12.04
N GLU A 21 4.52 19.39 10.87
CA GLU A 21 5.71 19.08 10.06
C GLU A 21 6.46 20.35 9.71
N LEU A 22 5.77 21.36 9.19
CA LEU A 22 6.37 22.65 8.86
C LEU A 22 7.01 23.32 10.09
N LEU A 23 6.33 23.29 11.25
CA LEU A 23 6.87 23.83 12.49
C LEU A 23 8.09 23.05 12.99
N LEU A 24 8.11 21.74 12.81
CA LEU A 24 9.26 20.90 13.15
C LEU A 24 10.43 21.19 12.21
N ASP A 25 10.17 21.38 10.92
CA ASP A 25 11.20 21.72 9.94
C ASP A 25 11.83 23.09 10.24
N GLU A 26 11.00 24.08 10.56
CA GLU A 26 11.47 25.40 10.99
C GLU A 26 12.24 25.33 12.32
N ALA A 27 11.76 24.55 13.30
CA ALA A 27 12.38 24.45 14.62
C ALA A 27 13.68 23.65 14.63
N LEU A 28 13.80 22.65 13.76
CA LEU A 28 14.98 21.80 13.63
C LEU A 28 16.00 22.36 12.63
N GLU A 29 15.67 23.46 11.95
CA GLU A 29 16.45 24.02 10.85
C GLU A 29 16.85 22.95 9.83
N THR A 30 15.95 22.00 9.57
CA THR A 30 16.17 20.99 8.53
C THR A 30 16.25 21.74 7.21
N GLY A 31 17.47 21.88 6.69
CA GLY A 31 17.72 22.67 5.48
C GLY A 31 16.98 22.10 4.26
N GLU A 32 17.18 22.67 3.08
CA GLU A 32 16.43 22.29 1.86
C GLU A 32 16.53 20.81 1.44
N ASN A 33 17.43 20.03 2.04
CA ASN A 33 17.65 18.62 1.72
C ASN A 33 17.04 17.63 2.73
N GLU A 34 16.53 18.09 3.87
CA GLU A 34 15.94 17.24 4.90
C GLU A 34 14.60 17.83 5.36
N SER A 35 13.61 16.98 5.61
CA SER A 35 12.29 17.38 6.11
C SER A 35 11.76 16.32 7.06
N THR A 36 10.86 16.74 7.92
CA THR A 36 10.23 15.91 8.96
C THR A 36 8.83 15.56 8.50
N GLU A 37 8.59 14.28 8.23
CA GLU A 37 7.28 13.77 7.81
C GLU A 37 6.76 12.77 8.85
N PHE A 38 5.50 12.90 9.24
CA PHE A 38 4.82 11.91 10.08
C PHE A 38 4.39 10.71 9.24
N ASP A 39 4.67 9.50 9.73
CA ASP A 39 4.16 8.26 9.14
C ASP A 39 2.64 8.13 9.37
N VAL A 40 1.87 8.76 8.48
CA VAL A 40 0.42 8.68 8.41
C VAL A 40 -0.09 7.42 7.70
N THR A 41 0.82 6.64 7.12
CA THR A 41 0.51 5.32 6.54
C THR A 41 -0.07 4.36 7.58
N THR A 42 0.29 4.53 8.86
CA THR A 42 -0.31 3.77 9.97
C THR A 42 -1.72 4.23 10.33
N LEU A 43 -2.03 5.53 10.23
CA LEU A 43 -3.38 6.08 10.42
C LEU A 43 -4.36 5.59 9.33
N LEU A 44 -3.87 5.44 8.10
CA LEU A 44 -4.66 4.94 6.97
C LEU A 44 -4.74 3.39 6.88
N ARG A 45 -4.20 2.65 7.86
CA ARG A 45 -4.34 1.18 7.94
C ARG A 45 -5.78 0.70 8.09
N MET A 46 -6.75 1.58 8.38
CA MET A 46 -8.16 1.19 8.43
C MET A 46 -8.70 0.71 7.07
N ASP A 47 -7.99 0.96 5.96
CA ASP A 47 -8.31 0.36 4.66
C ASP A 47 -7.48 -0.90 4.34
N SER A 48 -7.15 -1.68 5.37
CA SER A 48 -6.44 -2.96 5.21
C SER A 48 -7.21 -3.91 4.29
N GLU A 49 -8.55 -3.83 4.28
CA GLU A 49 -9.38 -4.67 3.42
C GLU A 49 -9.23 -4.30 1.94
N ARG A 50 -9.38 -3.03 1.53
CA ARG A 50 -9.16 -2.69 0.11
C ARG A 50 -7.70 -2.79 -0.26
N ARG A 51 -6.76 -2.47 0.63
CA ARG A 51 -5.32 -2.67 0.38
C ARG A 51 -5.01 -4.13 0.07
N MET A 52 -5.50 -5.07 0.90
CA MET A 52 -5.30 -6.50 0.67
C MET A 52 -6.04 -6.98 -0.60
N LYS A 53 -7.24 -6.44 -0.86
CA LYS A 53 -8.02 -6.75 -2.07
C LYS A 53 -7.33 -6.25 -3.34
N THR A 54 -6.84 -5.02 -3.38
CA THR A 54 -6.11 -4.43 -4.51
C THR A 54 -4.79 -5.17 -4.75
N LEU A 55 -4.06 -5.53 -3.69
CA LEU A 55 -2.84 -6.33 -3.83
C LEU A 55 -3.15 -7.74 -4.36
N GLY A 56 -4.18 -8.40 -3.82
CA GLY A 56 -4.64 -9.69 -4.33
C GLY A 56 -5.10 -9.65 -5.78
N GLU A 57 -5.85 -8.63 -6.17
CA GLU A 57 -6.27 -8.39 -7.56
C GLU A 57 -5.08 -8.10 -8.47
N SER A 58 -4.10 -7.32 -8.01
CA SER A 58 -2.88 -7.02 -8.76
C SER A 58 -2.05 -8.27 -9.01
N VAL A 59 -1.93 -9.16 -8.02
CA VAL A 59 -1.25 -10.45 -8.18
C VAL A 59 -2.04 -11.37 -9.10
N LYS A 60 -3.37 -11.45 -8.95
CA LYS A 60 -4.25 -12.27 -9.79
C LYS A 60 -4.29 -11.83 -11.25
N ASN A 61 -4.21 -10.53 -11.50
CA ASN A 61 -4.17 -9.93 -12.84
C ASN A 61 -2.75 -9.92 -13.43
N THR A 62 -1.78 -10.61 -12.81
CA THR A 62 -0.37 -10.66 -13.26
C THR A 62 0.30 -9.29 -13.39
N LEU A 63 -0.18 -8.28 -12.65
CA LEU A 63 0.41 -6.94 -12.61
C LEU A 63 1.59 -6.88 -11.62
N LEU A 64 1.50 -7.64 -10.53
CA LEU A 64 2.54 -7.75 -9.49
C LEU A 64 2.87 -9.21 -9.23
N THR A 65 4.13 -9.48 -8.93
CA THR A 65 4.55 -10.76 -8.38
C THR A 65 4.12 -10.88 -6.91
N PRO A 66 3.88 -12.10 -6.41
CA PRO A 66 3.60 -12.31 -4.98
C PRO A 66 4.64 -11.66 -4.04
N ASN A 67 5.93 -11.67 -4.40
CA ASN A 67 6.98 -11.08 -3.58
C ASN A 67 6.98 -9.54 -3.61
N GLU A 68 6.60 -8.91 -4.72
CA GLU A 68 6.42 -7.46 -4.76
C GLU A 68 5.24 -7.01 -3.87
N ALA A 69 4.14 -7.77 -3.88
CA ALA A 69 3.03 -7.53 -2.97
C ALA A 69 3.45 -7.71 -1.50
N ARG A 70 4.21 -8.77 -1.19
CA ARG A 70 4.75 -9.02 0.17
C ARG A 70 5.71 -7.94 0.64
N LYS A 71 6.55 -7.40 -0.25
CA LYS A 71 7.45 -6.28 0.05
C LYS A 71 6.66 -5.03 0.47
N ARG A 72 5.54 -4.72 -0.19
CA ARG A 72 4.64 -3.62 0.19
C ARG A 72 3.94 -3.83 1.53
N GLU A 73 3.85 -5.08 1.98
CA GLU A 73 3.36 -5.47 3.30
C GLU A 73 4.45 -5.60 4.36
N ASN A 74 5.72 -5.28 4.04
CA ASN A 74 6.87 -5.56 4.91
C ASN A 74 6.97 -7.05 5.33
N LEU A 75 6.49 -7.97 4.49
CA LEU A 75 6.57 -9.41 4.70
C LEU A 75 7.82 -9.99 4.03
N PRO A 76 8.47 -11.01 4.61
CA PRO A 76 9.64 -11.65 4.01
C PRO A 76 9.27 -12.31 2.67
N PRO A 77 10.15 -12.28 1.66
CA PRO A 77 9.93 -12.94 0.38
C PRO A 77 9.83 -14.47 0.54
N LEU A 78 9.14 -15.12 -0.40
CA LEU A 78 9.01 -16.58 -0.47
C LEU A 78 9.59 -17.10 -1.78
N ALA A 79 10.16 -18.30 -1.74
CA ALA A 79 10.70 -18.97 -2.93
C ALA A 79 9.58 -19.23 -3.95
N GLY A 80 9.83 -18.86 -5.22
CA GLY A 80 8.84 -18.93 -6.30
C GLY A 80 7.91 -17.70 -6.36
N GLY A 81 7.96 -16.79 -5.40
CA GLY A 81 7.13 -15.59 -5.37
C GLY A 81 7.52 -14.48 -6.35
N ASP A 82 8.60 -14.64 -7.12
CA ASP A 82 9.07 -13.68 -8.14
C ASP A 82 8.51 -13.98 -9.53
N ALA A 83 7.73 -15.04 -9.69
CA ALA A 83 7.05 -15.38 -10.94
C ALA A 83 5.63 -14.77 -10.97
N LEU A 84 5.20 -14.33 -12.15
CA LEU A 84 3.81 -13.98 -12.41
C LEU A 84 3.01 -15.27 -12.62
N TYR A 85 1.90 -15.41 -11.89
CA TYR A 85 1.03 -16.58 -11.96
C TYR A 85 -0.29 -16.21 -12.63
N LEU A 86 -0.65 -16.93 -13.71
CA LEU A 86 -1.94 -16.79 -14.38
C LEU A 86 -2.79 -18.04 -14.14
N GLN A 87 -4.02 -17.87 -13.68
CA GLN A 87 -4.93 -18.98 -13.43
C GLN A 87 -5.50 -19.50 -14.76
N GLN A 88 -5.15 -20.74 -15.13
CA GLN A 88 -5.73 -21.42 -16.30
C GLN A 88 -7.07 -22.05 -15.91
N GLN A 89 -8.18 -21.47 -16.39
CA GLN A 89 -9.54 -21.91 -16.03
C GLN A 89 -10.16 -22.89 -17.04
N ASN A 90 -9.75 -22.82 -18.31
CA ASN A 90 -10.24 -23.69 -19.36
C ASN A 90 -9.08 -24.56 -19.86
N TYR A 91 -9.10 -25.84 -19.48
CA TYR A 91 -8.26 -26.86 -20.09
C TYR A 91 -9.05 -27.53 -21.20
N SER A 92 -8.42 -27.82 -22.35
CA SER A 92 -9.08 -28.65 -23.36
C SER A 92 -9.25 -30.07 -22.81
N LEU A 93 -10.34 -30.74 -23.17
CA LEU A 93 -10.56 -32.14 -22.79
C LEU A 93 -9.44 -33.06 -23.33
N GLU A 94 -8.82 -32.69 -24.46
CA GLU A 94 -7.64 -33.36 -25.03
C GLU A 94 -6.36 -33.21 -24.17
N ALA A 95 -6.25 -32.14 -23.38
CA ALA A 95 -5.12 -31.95 -22.47
C ALA A 95 -5.33 -32.62 -21.10
N LEU A 96 -6.53 -33.19 -20.87
CA LEU A 96 -6.90 -33.98 -19.68
C LEU A 96 -6.91 -35.50 -19.96
N SER A 97 -6.65 -35.93 -21.20
CA SER A 97 -6.60 -37.34 -21.62
C SER A 97 -5.18 -37.91 -21.65
#